data_AF-A0A259Y8V0-F1
#
_entry.id   AF-A0A259Y8V0-F1
#
_cell.length_a   1.000
_cell.length_b   1.000
_cell.length_c   1.000
_cell.angle_alpha   90.00
_cell.angle_beta   90.00
_cell.angle_gamma   90.00
#
_symmetry.space_group_name_H-M   'P 1'
#
loop_
_entity.id
_entity.type
_entity.pdbx_description
1 polymer ?
#
loop_
_entity_poly.entity_id
_entity_poly.type
_entity_poly.pdbx_seq_one_letter_code
_entity_poly.pdbx_strand_id
1 'polypeptide(L)'
;MTALDMWISTTTPDVAFGQDGPGEQWQKVGTVDISQEADFGKHIQRLEGHRATAPRISGFYLSGDQESVWVQASEQDPRNQQPFWFAIDRWGSMRSVVHGARETYLVSNEKARATASLERRRPSPHPGLVVPPRYIGIAVTHTRNGLLTRRRDDDT
;
A
#
# COMPACT_ATOMS: atom_id res chain seq x y z
N MET A 1 -12.11 -3.36 9.55
CA MET A 1 -11.50 -2.43 8.59
C MET A 1 -10.83 -3.24 7.50
N THR A 2 -11.15 -2.99 6.23
CA THR A 2 -10.65 -3.80 5.11
C THR A 2 -9.91 -2.98 4.06
N ALA A 3 -10.15 -1.68 3.91
CA ALA A 3 -9.40 -0.83 2.99
C ALA A 3 -8.36 0.02 3.73
N LEU A 4 -7.11 0.00 3.26
CA LEU A 4 -5.99 0.73 3.86
C LEU A 4 -5.42 1.72 2.84
N ASP A 5 -5.13 2.96 3.26
CA ASP A 5 -4.58 3.98 2.37
C ASP A 5 -3.13 3.64 1.99
N MET A 6 -2.81 3.78 0.70
CA MET A 6 -1.48 3.53 0.17
C MET A 6 -0.87 4.81 -0.42
N TRP A 7 0.38 5.04 -0.04
CA TRP A 7 1.23 6.13 -0.49
C TRP A 7 2.45 5.57 -1.22
N ILE A 8 3.02 6.31 -2.15
CA ILE A 8 4.28 5.95 -2.83
C ILE A 8 5.29 7.08 -2.79
N SER A 9 6.57 6.72 -2.86
CA SER A 9 7.68 7.65 -3.06
C SER A 9 8.73 7.01 -4.00
N THR A 10 9.18 7.74 -5.01
CA THR A 10 10.26 7.28 -5.90
C THR A 10 11.65 7.62 -5.37
N THR A 11 11.73 8.56 -4.41
CA THR A 11 12.96 9.21 -3.96
C THR A 11 13.47 8.64 -2.63
N THR A 12 12.59 8.38 -1.65
CA THR A 12 13.01 7.99 -0.29
C THR A 12 12.03 7.01 0.37
N PRO A 13 12.50 6.07 1.20
CA PRO A 13 11.65 5.30 2.11
C PRO A 13 11.37 6.03 3.43
N ASP A 14 11.99 7.18 3.67
CA ASP A 14 11.86 7.89 4.94
C ASP A 14 10.51 8.60 5.03
N VAL A 15 9.95 8.54 6.24
CA VAL A 15 8.64 9.12 6.56
C VAL A 15 8.85 10.34 7.43
N ALA A 16 8.23 11.44 7.05
CA ALA A 16 8.05 12.61 7.90
C ALA A 16 6.60 12.64 8.36
N PHE A 17 6.38 12.51 9.67
CA PHE A 17 5.05 12.48 10.26
C PHE A 17 4.43 13.88 10.21
N GLY A 18 3.14 13.96 9.88
CA GLY A 18 2.45 15.20 9.56
C GLY A 18 0.97 14.97 9.24
N GLN A 19 0.18 16.05 9.36
CA GLN A 19 -1.28 15.97 9.28
C GLN A 19 -1.81 15.38 7.96
N ASP A 20 -1.06 15.58 6.87
CA ASP A 20 -1.51 15.26 5.52
C ASP A 20 -0.87 13.98 4.93
N GLY A 21 -0.03 13.25 5.68
CA GLY A 21 0.57 12.02 5.17
C GLY A 21 2.00 11.77 5.64
N PRO A 22 2.72 10.83 4.99
CA PRO A 22 4.08 10.44 5.37
C PRO A 22 5.18 11.42 4.91
N GLY A 23 4.82 12.66 4.55
CA GLY A 23 5.72 13.73 4.12
C GLY A 23 5.60 14.11 2.64
N GLU A 24 6.20 15.23 2.25
CA GLU A 24 6.04 15.85 0.91
C GLU A 24 6.53 14.98 -0.26
N GLN A 25 7.45 14.05 0.00
CA GLN A 25 7.98 13.11 -1.00
C GLN A 25 7.00 11.98 -1.33
N TRP A 26 5.89 11.89 -0.60
CA TRP A 26 4.92 10.82 -0.71
C TRP A 26 3.65 11.30 -1.40
N GLN A 27 3.16 10.50 -2.34
CA GLN A 27 1.91 10.72 -3.04
C GLN A 27 0.89 9.64 -2.64
N LYS A 28 -0.32 10.04 -2.23
CA LYS A 28 -1.44 9.10 -2.06
C LYS A 28 -1.89 8.59 -3.42
N VAL A 29 -2.02 7.27 -3.56
CA VAL A 29 -2.35 6.63 -4.85
C VAL A 29 -3.58 5.75 -4.81
N GLY A 30 -4.17 5.53 -3.64
CA GLY A 30 -5.41 4.77 -3.52
C GLY A 30 -5.45 3.92 -2.26
N THR A 31 -6.14 2.78 -2.34
CA THR A 31 -6.37 1.89 -1.20
C THR A 31 -6.12 0.42 -1.52
N VAL A 32 -5.66 -0.33 -0.51
CA VAL A 32 -5.52 -1.79 -0.58
C VAL A 32 -6.64 -2.42 0.24
N ASP A 33 -7.50 -3.20 -0.41
CA ASP A 33 -8.54 -3.97 0.27
C ASP A 33 -7.99 -5.31 0.77
N ILE A 34 -7.61 -5.39 2.04
CA ILE A 34 -7.08 -6.59 2.68
C ILE A 34 -8.08 -7.75 2.79
N SER A 35 -9.37 -7.55 2.50
CA SER A 35 -10.32 -8.66 2.35
C SER A 35 -10.15 -9.39 1.02
N GLN A 36 -9.78 -8.67 -0.04
CA GLN A 36 -9.45 -9.22 -1.36
C GLN A 36 -7.96 -9.63 -1.43
N GLU A 37 -7.13 -8.91 -0.69
CA GLU A 37 -5.67 -9.05 -0.65
C GLU A 37 -5.23 -9.78 0.64
N ALA A 38 -5.87 -10.92 0.93
CA ALA A 38 -5.75 -11.59 2.23
C ALA A 38 -4.31 -11.96 2.62
N ASP A 39 -3.47 -12.38 1.66
CA ASP A 39 -2.07 -12.69 1.95
C ASP A 39 -1.24 -11.46 2.26
N PHE A 40 -1.52 -10.33 1.63
CA PHE A 40 -0.95 -9.04 2.03
C PHE A 40 -1.44 -8.62 3.42
N GLY A 41 -2.74 -8.79 3.69
CA GLY A 41 -3.31 -8.57 5.03
C GLY A 41 -2.62 -9.38 6.14
N LYS A 42 -2.18 -10.62 5.85
CA LYS A 42 -1.40 -11.43 6.81
C LYS A 42 -0.04 -10.82 7.16
N HIS A 43 0.59 -10.07 6.25
CA HIS A 43 1.82 -9.32 6.57
C HIS A 43 1.58 -8.21 7.58
N ILE A 44 0.48 -7.49 7.42
CA ILE A 44 0.07 -6.42 8.33
C ILE A 44 -0.24 -7.00 9.71
N GLN A 45 -1.05 -8.07 9.77
CA GLN A 45 -1.36 -8.76 11.02
C GLN A 45 -0.10 -9.29 11.74
N ARG A 46 0.90 -9.76 11.00
CA ARG A 46 2.19 -10.18 11.58
C ARG A 46 2.91 -9.01 12.23
N LEU A 47 3.01 -7.87 11.56
CA LEU A 47 3.65 -6.66 12.09
C LEU A 47 2.89 -6.06 13.27
N GLU A 48 1.59 -6.34 13.37
CA GLU A 48 0.75 -5.96 14.48
C GLU A 48 0.82 -6.93 15.67
N GLY A 49 1.52 -8.05 15.54
CA GLY A 49 1.62 -9.06 16.60
C GLY A 49 0.35 -9.92 16.75
N HIS A 50 -0.64 -9.76 15.86
CA HIS A 50 -1.82 -10.64 15.79
C HIS A 50 -1.51 -12.00 15.18
N ARG A 51 -0.31 -12.16 14.60
CA ARG A 51 0.12 -13.37 13.90
C ARG A 51 1.63 -13.56 14.00
N ALA A 52 2.07 -14.81 14.13
CA ALA A 52 3.50 -15.13 14.19
C ALA A 52 4.20 -15.05 12.81
N THR A 53 3.53 -15.51 11.75
CA THR A 53 4.11 -15.65 10.41
C THR A 53 3.19 -15.13 9.31
N ALA A 54 3.79 -14.73 8.19
CA ALA A 54 3.09 -14.33 6.98
C ALA A 54 3.66 -15.13 5.79
N PRO A 55 2.82 -15.52 4.81
CA PRO A 55 3.28 -16.22 3.61
C PRO A 55 4.25 -15.35 2.80
N ARG A 56 4.98 -15.95 1.86
CA ARG A 56 5.71 -15.15 0.86
C ARG A 56 4.75 -14.76 -0.25
N ILE A 57 4.77 -13.51 -0.68
CA ILE A 57 3.95 -13.02 -1.80
C ILE A 57 4.84 -12.43 -2.90
N SER A 58 4.39 -12.51 -4.14
CA SER A 58 5.02 -11.85 -5.30
C SER A 58 4.45 -10.45 -5.56
N GLY A 59 3.26 -10.14 -5.02
CA GLY A 59 2.63 -8.85 -5.18
C GLY A 59 1.18 -8.79 -4.69
N PHE A 60 0.60 -7.60 -4.82
CA PHE A 60 -0.80 -7.31 -4.47
C PHE A 60 -1.45 -6.28 -5.39
N TYR A 61 -2.78 -6.23 -5.39
CA TYR A 61 -3.53 -5.25 -6.16
C TYR A 61 -3.88 -4.03 -5.32
N LEU A 62 -3.57 -2.86 -5.86
CA LEU A 62 -4.00 -1.55 -5.37
C LEU A 62 -5.29 -1.16 -6.10
N SER A 63 -6.32 -0.74 -5.36
CA SER A 63 -7.43 0.03 -5.92
C SER A 63 -7.00 1.48 -6.06
N GLY A 64 -6.55 1.84 -7.26
CA GLY A 64 -5.95 3.14 -7.55
C GLY A 64 -6.98 4.28 -7.57
N ASP A 65 -6.56 5.42 -7.05
CA ASP A 65 -7.27 6.69 -7.22
C ASP A 65 -7.23 7.12 -8.70
N GLN A 66 -8.40 7.38 -9.28
CA GLN A 66 -8.51 7.73 -10.69
C GLN A 66 -7.94 9.12 -10.99
N GLU A 67 -7.85 10.00 -10.01
CA GLU A 67 -7.28 11.34 -10.16
C GLU A 67 -5.75 11.33 -10.03
N SER A 68 -5.17 10.21 -9.55
CA SER A 68 -3.72 10.08 -9.43
C SER A 68 -3.04 9.91 -10.79
N VAL A 69 -2.19 10.87 -11.14
CA VAL A 69 -1.35 10.83 -12.35
C VAL A 69 -0.52 9.54 -12.41
N TRP A 70 0.02 9.10 -11.26
CA TRP A 70 0.80 7.86 -11.21
C TRP A 70 -0.07 6.63 -11.50
N VAL A 71 -1.31 6.58 -11.02
CA VAL A 71 -2.23 5.47 -11.30
C VAL A 71 -2.58 5.42 -12.78
N GLN A 72 -2.89 6.57 -13.39
CA GLN A 72 -3.19 6.66 -14.82
C GLN A 72 -2.00 6.19 -15.68
N ALA A 73 -0.79 6.65 -15.35
CA ALA A 73 0.42 6.26 -16.06
C ALA A 73 0.75 4.76 -15.86
N SER A 74 0.56 4.24 -14.65
CA SER A 74 0.79 2.82 -14.32
C SER A 74 -0.21 1.89 -14.98
N GLU A 75 -1.44 2.35 -15.24
CA GLU A 75 -2.43 1.56 -15.96
C GLU A 75 -2.08 1.45 -17.45
N GLN A 76 -1.59 2.54 -18.05
CA GLN A 76 -1.23 2.60 -19.46
C GLN A 76 0.07 1.85 -19.76
N ASP A 77 1.12 2.10 -18.96
CA ASP A 77 2.43 1.49 -19.13
C ASP A 77 3.09 1.21 -17.77
N PRO A 78 2.72 0.09 -17.12
CA PRO A 78 3.25 -0.25 -15.80
C PRO A 78 4.74 -0.57 -15.81
N ARG A 79 5.30 -1.01 -16.95
CA ARG A 79 6.70 -1.48 -17.03
C ARG A 79 7.70 -0.33 -17.12
N ASN A 80 7.28 0.81 -17.67
CA ASN A 80 8.10 2.02 -17.73
C ASN A 80 7.99 2.90 -16.47
N GLN A 81 7.19 2.51 -15.48
CA GLN A 81 7.15 3.23 -14.20
C GLN A 81 8.44 2.99 -13.40
N GLN A 82 8.95 4.06 -12.80
CA GLN A 82 10.10 3.96 -11.91
C GLN A 82 9.76 3.09 -10.68
N PRO A 83 10.70 2.25 -10.19
CA PRO A 83 10.51 1.56 -8.93
C PRO A 83 10.33 2.55 -7.77
N PHE A 84 9.43 2.22 -6.85
CA PHE A 84 8.98 3.11 -5.78
C PHE A 84 8.91 2.39 -4.44
N TRP A 85 9.12 3.13 -3.36
CA TRP A 85 8.74 2.74 -2.01
C TRP A 85 7.24 2.94 -1.85
N PHE A 86 6.60 2.12 -1.01
CA PHE A 86 5.22 2.33 -0.62
C PHE A 86 5.05 2.33 0.89
N ALA A 87 4.09 3.12 1.36
CA ALA A 87 3.70 3.20 2.76
C ALA A 87 2.20 2.93 2.88
N ILE A 88 1.82 2.11 3.86
CA ILE A 88 0.44 1.83 4.20
C ILE A 88 0.09 2.56 5.49
N ASP A 89 -0.96 3.38 5.43
CA ASP A 89 -1.62 3.90 6.60
C ASP A 89 -2.71 2.91 7.03
N ARG A 90 -2.52 2.34 8.22
CA ARG A 90 -3.45 1.36 8.78
C ARG A 90 -4.80 1.96 9.17
N TRP A 91 -4.85 3.26 9.43
CA TRP A 91 -6.05 3.95 9.86
C TRP A 91 -6.77 4.60 8.68
N GLY A 92 -6.00 5.03 7.68
CA GLY A 92 -6.48 5.71 6.49
C GLY A 92 -7.43 6.86 6.84
N SER A 93 -8.55 6.94 6.11
CA SER A 93 -9.59 7.96 6.33
C SER A 93 -10.27 7.89 7.69
N MET A 94 -10.15 6.79 8.45
CA MET A 94 -10.72 6.68 9.79
C MET A 94 -9.79 7.24 10.89
N ARG A 95 -8.58 7.69 10.56
CA ARG A 95 -7.63 8.21 11.55
C ARG A 95 -8.23 9.31 12.43
N SER A 96 -9.01 10.22 11.85
CA SER A 96 -9.63 11.35 12.57
C SER A 96 -10.71 10.93 13.57
N VAL A 97 -11.27 9.72 13.44
CA VAL A 97 -12.37 9.23 14.30
C VAL A 97 -11.93 8.15 15.29
N VAL A 98 -10.68 7.68 15.21
CA VAL A 98 -10.14 6.67 16.14
C VAL A 98 -9.34 7.37 17.24
N HIS A 99 -9.86 7.34 18.46
CA HIS A 99 -9.16 7.89 19.63
C HIS A 99 -7.85 7.12 19.88
N GLY A 100 -6.72 7.82 19.93
CA GLY A 100 -5.40 7.22 20.13
C GLY A 100 -4.77 6.61 18.87
N ALA A 101 -5.32 6.87 17.67
CA ALA A 101 -4.66 6.51 16.42
C ALA A 101 -3.38 7.31 16.22
N ARG A 102 -2.26 6.76 16.72
CA ARG A 102 -0.93 7.31 16.47
C ARG A 102 -0.61 7.23 14.98
N GLU A 103 0.12 8.23 14.48
CA GLU A 103 0.65 8.17 13.13
C GLU A 103 1.65 7.02 13.05
N THR A 104 1.33 6.04 12.22
CA THR A 104 2.13 4.85 12.04
C THR A 104 1.97 4.39 10.61
N TYR A 105 3.09 4.29 9.92
CA TYR A 105 3.13 3.81 8.55
C TYR A 105 3.82 2.45 8.50
N LEU A 106 3.32 1.56 7.65
CA LEU A 106 4.00 0.32 7.31
C LEU A 106 4.70 0.56 5.96
N VAL A 107 6.01 0.71 5.99
CA VAL A 107 6.82 1.09 4.83
C VAL A 107 7.48 -0.14 4.23
N SER A 108 7.46 -0.26 2.91
CA SER A 108 8.13 -1.32 2.17
C SER A 108 9.63 -1.33 2.43
N ASN A 109 10.20 -2.52 2.65
CA ASN A 109 11.64 -2.70 2.87
C ASN A 109 12.47 -2.69 1.59
N GLU A 110 11.84 -2.82 0.42
CA GLU A 110 12.46 -2.67 -0.89
C GLU A 110 11.53 -1.91 -1.84
N LYS A 111 12.10 -1.33 -2.90
CA LYS A 111 11.30 -0.72 -3.96
C LYS A 111 10.42 -1.78 -4.65
N ALA A 112 9.13 -1.49 -4.70
CA ALA A 112 8.13 -2.20 -5.50
C ALA A 112 8.13 -1.71 -6.96
N ARG A 113 7.39 -2.43 -7.80
CA ARG A 113 7.17 -2.06 -9.21
C ARG A 113 5.70 -2.22 -9.57
N ALA A 114 5.19 -1.33 -10.41
CA ALA A 114 3.90 -1.54 -11.05
C ALA A 114 4.03 -2.70 -12.07
N THR A 115 2.97 -3.48 -12.23
CA THR A 115 2.90 -4.56 -13.21
C THR A 115 1.51 -4.66 -13.82
N ALA A 116 1.47 -5.03 -15.10
CA ALA A 116 0.22 -5.28 -15.83
C ALA A 116 -0.56 -6.47 -15.24
N SER A 117 0.16 -7.44 -14.69
CA SER A 117 -0.43 -8.66 -14.13
C SER A 117 0.42 -9.24 -13.01
N LEU A 118 -0.25 -9.81 -12.01
CA LEU A 118 0.32 -10.73 -11.04
C LEU A 118 -0.06 -12.17 -11.43
N GLU A 119 0.61 -13.16 -10.85
CA GLU A 119 0.27 -14.59 -11.04
C GLU A 119 -1.20 -14.88 -10.69
N ARG A 120 -1.73 -14.15 -9.71
CA ARG A 120 -3.13 -14.21 -9.32
C ARG A 120 -3.99 -13.23 -10.11
N ARG A 121 -5.24 -13.64 -10.33
CA ARG A 121 -6.25 -12.85 -11.03
C ARG A 121 -6.51 -11.54 -10.29
N ARG A 122 -6.66 -10.46 -11.06
CA ARG A 122 -7.17 -9.17 -10.61
C ARG A 122 -8.52 -9.34 -9.89
N PRO A 123 -8.78 -8.62 -8.78
CA PRO A 123 -10.09 -8.66 -8.14
C PRO A 123 -11.19 -8.21 -9.09
N SER A 124 -12.37 -8.80 -8.93
CA SER A 124 -13.55 -8.37 -9.66
C SER A 124 -14.20 -7.20 -8.92
N PRO A 125 -14.49 -6.06 -9.58
CA PRO A 125 -15.30 -5.00 -8.99
C PRO A 125 -16.66 -5.53 -8.53
N HIS A 126 -17.20 -4.98 -7.43
CA HIS A 126 -18.58 -5.24 -7.07
C HIS A 126 -19.53 -4.70 -8.17
N PRO A 127 -20.56 -5.46 -8.57
CA PRO A 127 -21.46 -5.08 -9.68
C PRO A 127 -22.29 -3.82 -9.41
N GLY A 128 -22.39 -3.37 -8.15
CA GLY A 128 -23.07 -2.14 -7.76
C GLY A 128 -22.20 -0.89 -7.78
N LEU A 129 -20.91 -0.98 -8.16
CA LEU A 129 -20.04 0.18 -8.24
C LEU A 129 -20.34 0.99 -9.51
N VAL A 130 -20.75 2.24 -9.33
CA VAL A 130 -21.02 3.19 -10.42
C VAL A 130 -19.74 3.49 -11.22
N VAL A 131 -18.59 3.50 -10.54
CA VAL A 131 -17.29 3.72 -11.14
C VAL A 131 -16.39 2.52 -10.80
N PRO A 132 -15.92 1.75 -11.80
CA PRO A 132 -15.06 0.62 -11.53
C PRO A 132 -13.67 1.11 -11.03
N PRO A 133 -13.11 0.47 -10.00
CA PRO A 133 -11.78 0.79 -9.50
C PRO A 133 -10.70 0.46 -10.54
N ARG A 134 -9.65 1.30 -10.60
CA ARG A 134 -8.47 1.04 -11.43
C ARG A 134 -7.50 0.16 -10.65
N TYR A 135 -7.54 -1.14 -10.88
CA TYR A 135 -6.65 -2.08 -10.20
C TYR A 135 -5.25 -2.08 -10.81
N ILE A 136 -4.27 -1.67 -10.02
CA ILE A 136 -2.85 -1.69 -10.38
C ILE A 136 -2.18 -2.86 -9.67
N GLY A 137 -1.48 -3.72 -10.42
CA GLY A 137 -0.66 -4.78 -9.83
C GLY A 137 0.62 -4.19 -9.27
N ILE A 138 0.95 -4.52 -8.02
CA ILE A 138 2.15 -4.08 -7.32
C ILE A 138 3.02 -5.31 -7.08
N ALA A 139 4.11 -5.45 -7.81
CA ALA A 139 5.11 -6.48 -7.61
C ALA A 139 6.06 -6.09 -6.47
N VAL A 140 6.31 -7.02 -5.55
CA VAL A 140 7.09 -6.76 -4.34
C VAL A 140 8.24 -7.75 -4.15
N THR A 141 9.27 -7.31 -3.43
CA THR A 141 10.42 -8.14 -3.06
C THR A 141 10.51 -8.26 -1.55
N HIS A 142 10.81 -9.47 -1.07
CA HIS A 142 11.05 -9.71 0.36
C HIS A 142 12.52 -9.55 0.70
N THR A 143 12.81 -8.86 1.79
CA THR A 143 14.13 -8.86 2.42
C THR A 143 14.22 -9.90 3.53
N ARG A 144 15.39 -10.04 4.14
CA ARG A 144 15.56 -10.80 5.39
C ARG A 144 14.67 -10.27 6.53
N ASN A 145 14.35 -8.97 6.50
CA ASN A 145 13.48 -8.31 7.49
C ASN A 145 11.99 -8.40 7.13
N GLY A 146 11.64 -9.13 6.05
CA GLY A 146 10.29 -9.26 5.55
C GLY A 146 9.92 -8.18 4.52
N LEU A 147 8.61 -7.99 4.33
CA LEU A 147 8.06 -7.12 3.29
C LEU A 147 8.00 -5.65 3.71
N LEU A 148 7.54 -5.39 4.94
CA LEU A 148 7.35 -4.04 5.47
C LEU A 148 8.03 -3.91 6.82
N THR A 149 8.41 -2.68 7.17
CA THR A 149 8.82 -2.27 8.52
C THR A 149 7.83 -1.23 9.03
N ARG A 150 7.51 -1.31 10.33
CA ARG A 150 6.70 -0.29 10.99
C ARG A 150 7.57 0.94 11.27
N ARG A 151 7.07 2.13 10.91
CA ARG A 151 7.64 3.43 11.25
C ARG A 151 6.68 4.18 12.17
N ARG A 152 7.20 4.76 13.25
CA ARG A 152 6.46 5.58 14.21
C ARG A 152 7.13 6.93 14.38
N ASP A 153 6.33 7.91 14.79
CA ASP A 153 6.78 9.27 15.11
C ASP A 153 7.91 9.29 16.17
N ASP A 154 7.82 8.37 17.14
CA ASP A 154 8.82 8.20 18.20
C ASP A 154 10.16 7.58 17.74
N ASP A 155 10.28 7.14 16.47
CA ASP A 155 11.49 6.49 15.93
C ASP A 155 12.49 7.51 15.31
N THR A 156 12.22 8.81 15.42
CA THR A 156 13.01 9.92 14.84
C THR A 156 13.71 10.78 15.88
#